data_AF-A0A1R2BC31-F1
#
_entry.id   AF-A0A1R2BC31-F1
#
_cell.length_a   1.000
_cell.length_b   1.000
_cell.length_c   1.000
_cell.angle_alpha   90.00
_cell.angle_beta   90.00
_cell.angle_gamma   90.00
#
_symmetry.space_group_name_H-M   'P 1'
#
loop_
_entity.id
_entity.type
_entity.pdbx_description
1 polymer ?
#
loop_
_entity_poly.entity_id
_entity_poly.type
_entity_poly.pdbx_seq_one_letter_code
_entity_poly.pdbx_strand_id
1 'polypeptide(L)'
;MSDDEPPPLEDMSSYLAAKGIEIPIKSKPLEEVKKLPEPIQKAPEKSVFAPGIKKGFFNQGPKQPRKKPEPKEEIITIKPQQKKENPLVLKEVQQAMQYTNENTNEWLTPELLQRLVEHPFLAKGLSDQRLMKAVDELQKDPSLATTKYKYDQEVQVFFTEFSKIMADHFGRIAETKEKSYQDDPEVKAILQDPEVGRVLKALQKGKPLDFHV
;
A
#
# COMPACT_ATOMS: atom_id res chain seq x y z
N MET A 1 -43.77 -19.42 12.08
CA MET A 1 -42.71 -18.95 11.16
C MET A 1 -42.97 -17.48 10.93
N SER A 2 -42.16 -16.61 11.53
CA SER A 2 -41.85 -15.22 11.13
C SER A 2 -41.19 -14.52 12.31
N ASP A 3 -39.86 -14.58 12.39
CA ASP A 3 -39.03 -13.78 13.31
C ASP A 3 -37.57 -13.83 12.80
N ASP A 4 -37.31 -13.19 11.65
CA ASP A 4 -35.93 -12.88 11.22
C ASP A 4 -35.93 -11.61 10.36
N GLU A 5 -36.56 -10.55 10.88
CA GLU A 5 -36.38 -9.21 10.35
C GLU A 5 -35.40 -8.49 11.30
N PRO A 6 -34.20 -8.11 10.84
CA PRO A 6 -33.22 -7.45 11.71
C PRO A 6 -33.82 -6.15 12.24
N PRO A 7 -33.54 -5.77 13.50
CA PRO A 7 -34.13 -4.58 14.09
C PRO A 7 -33.80 -3.35 13.23
N PRO A 8 -34.79 -2.48 12.94
CA PRO A 8 -34.54 -1.28 12.16
C PRO A 8 -33.49 -0.44 12.89
N LEU A 9 -32.49 0.01 12.14
CA LEU A 9 -31.44 0.89 12.63
C LEU A 9 -32.09 2.13 13.23
N GLU A 10 -32.10 2.22 14.56
CA GLU A 10 -32.56 3.39 15.27
C GLU A 10 -31.76 4.62 14.82
N ASP A 11 -32.48 5.66 14.42
CA ASP A 11 -31.92 6.89 13.89
C ASP A 11 -31.12 7.64 14.98
N MET A 12 -29.79 7.49 14.93
CA MET A 12 -28.81 8.14 15.82
C MET A 12 -28.82 9.68 15.74
N SER A 13 -29.62 10.27 14.85
CA SER A 13 -29.83 11.72 14.74
C SER A 13 -30.25 12.35 16.08
N SER A 14 -31.10 11.66 16.85
CA SER A 14 -31.53 12.13 18.18
C SER A 14 -30.37 12.15 19.21
N TYR A 15 -29.43 11.20 19.11
CA TYR A 15 -28.28 11.12 20.00
C TYR A 15 -27.23 12.20 19.70
N LEU A 16 -27.10 12.58 18.43
CA LEU A 16 -26.21 13.66 17.98
C LEU A 16 -26.75 15.05 18.34
N ALA A 17 -28.07 15.24 18.25
CA ALA A 17 -28.73 16.47 18.70
C ALA A 17 -28.58 16.68 20.22
N ALA A 18 -28.70 15.61 21.02
CA ALA A 18 -28.52 15.67 22.48
C ALA A 18 -27.07 16.02 22.90
N LYS A 19 -26.08 15.75 22.03
CA LYS A 19 -24.66 16.13 22.24
C LYS A 19 -24.30 17.51 21.66
N GLY A 20 -25.26 18.27 21.15
CA GLY A 20 -25.03 19.64 20.66
C GLY A 20 -24.23 19.70 19.36
N ILE A 21 -24.18 18.61 18.59
CA ILE A 21 -23.51 18.57 17.29
C ILE A 21 -24.55 18.92 16.23
N GLU A 22 -24.69 20.21 15.94
CA GLU A 22 -25.50 20.68 14.82
C GLU A 22 -24.76 20.39 13.51
N ILE A 23 -25.32 19.49 12.70
CA ILE A 23 -24.84 19.27 11.33
C ILE A 23 -25.57 20.29 10.44
N PRO A 24 -24.89 21.26 9.81
CA PRO A 24 -25.54 22.21 8.93
C PRO A 24 -25.96 21.53 7.62
N ILE A 25 -27.22 21.12 7.55
CA ILE A 25 -27.85 20.67 6.30
C ILE A 25 -28.15 21.92 5.46
N LYS A 26 -27.21 22.31 4.61
CA LYS A 26 -27.42 23.35 3.59
C LYS A 26 -27.80 22.68 2.27
N SER A 27 -29.07 22.35 2.13
CA SER A 27 -29.67 21.98 0.85
C SER A 27 -29.81 23.23 -0.03
N LYS A 28 -29.14 23.23 -1.18
CA LYS A 28 -29.56 24.01 -2.36
C LYS A 28 -29.41 23.18 -3.63
N PRO A 29 -30.49 22.98 -4.40
CA PRO A 29 -30.47 22.37 -5.73
C PRO A 29 -30.20 23.43 -6.81
N LEU A 30 -29.44 23.09 -7.87
CA LEU A 30 -29.44 23.86 -9.12
C LEU A 30 -29.04 23.01 -10.34
N GLU A 31 -30.06 22.67 -11.11
CA GLU A 31 -30.18 22.64 -12.58
C GLU A 31 -28.95 22.71 -13.51
N GLU A 32 -28.87 21.67 -14.35
CA GLU A 32 -28.80 21.68 -15.82
C GLU A 32 -28.49 23.01 -16.55
N VAL A 33 -27.32 23.07 -17.23
CA VAL A 33 -27.11 23.91 -18.42
C VAL A 33 -26.37 23.12 -19.50
N LYS A 34 -27.14 22.72 -20.52
CA LYS A 34 -26.64 22.33 -21.85
C LYS A 34 -26.12 23.58 -22.59
N LYS A 35 -24.95 23.48 -23.25
CA LYS A 35 -24.74 23.65 -24.72
C LYS A 35 -23.32 24.11 -25.08
N LEU A 36 -22.75 23.35 -26.01
CA LEU A 36 -21.63 23.66 -26.91
C LEU A 36 -21.92 24.93 -27.76
N PRO A 37 -20.88 25.64 -28.25
CA PRO A 37 -20.43 25.38 -29.63
C PRO A 37 -18.91 25.45 -29.88
N GLU A 38 -18.40 24.60 -30.77
CA GLU A 38 -17.14 24.72 -31.53
C GLU A 38 -17.38 25.49 -32.86
N PRO A 39 -16.38 25.75 -33.76
CA PRO A 39 -14.94 25.99 -33.64
C PRO A 39 -14.47 27.26 -34.42
N ILE A 40 -13.25 27.77 -34.19
CA ILE A 40 -12.60 28.71 -35.13
C ILE A 40 -11.18 28.21 -35.45
N GLN A 41 -10.95 27.95 -36.74
CA GLN A 41 -9.67 27.62 -37.35
C GLN A 41 -8.88 28.91 -37.64
N LYS A 42 -7.54 28.90 -37.46
CA LYS A 42 -6.57 29.51 -38.40
C LYS A 42 -5.13 29.04 -38.13
N ALA A 43 -4.37 29.01 -39.22
CA ALA A 43 -3.21 28.17 -39.53
C ALA A 43 -1.83 28.82 -39.12
N PRO A 44 -0.68 28.19 -39.45
CA PRO A 44 0.56 28.21 -38.66
C PRO A 44 1.57 29.29 -39.05
N GLU A 45 2.37 29.75 -38.07
CA GLU A 45 3.61 30.50 -38.32
C GLU A 45 4.83 29.80 -37.73
N LYS A 46 5.89 29.82 -38.53
CA LYS A 46 7.20 29.19 -38.32
C LYS A 46 7.99 29.99 -37.28
N SER A 47 8.65 29.31 -36.34
CA SER A 47 9.97 29.79 -35.88
C SER A 47 10.92 28.60 -35.68
N VAL A 48 11.94 28.60 -36.52
CA VAL A 48 13.19 27.87 -36.39
C VAL A 48 14.07 28.70 -35.44
N PHE A 49 14.58 28.10 -34.37
CA PHE A 49 15.77 28.44 -33.54
C PHE A 49 15.54 27.76 -32.17
N ALA A 50 16.28 26.76 -31.70
CA ALA A 50 17.74 26.71 -31.60
C ALA A 50 18.27 25.26 -31.55
N PRO A 51 19.28 24.92 -32.38
CA PRO A 51 20.13 23.75 -32.19
C PRO A 51 21.32 24.14 -31.31
N GLY A 52 21.34 23.65 -30.05
CA GLY A 52 22.19 24.21 -29.01
C GLY A 52 22.97 23.24 -28.12
N ILE A 53 23.12 21.96 -28.47
CA ILE A 53 24.00 21.05 -27.72
C ILE A 53 25.43 21.18 -28.25
N LYS A 54 26.07 22.31 -27.93
CA LYS A 54 27.48 22.57 -28.25
C LYS A 54 28.38 21.94 -27.17
N LYS A 55 28.89 20.75 -27.48
CA LYS A 55 30.34 20.48 -27.53
C LYS A 55 31.13 20.88 -26.25
N GLY A 56 31.17 19.99 -25.26
CA GLY A 56 31.89 20.24 -24.00
C GLY A 56 32.47 19.05 -23.22
N PHE A 57 32.54 17.83 -23.77
CA PHE A 57 32.98 16.66 -22.99
C PHE A 57 34.10 15.79 -23.60
N PHE A 58 34.82 16.26 -24.62
CA PHE A 58 35.80 15.38 -25.30
C PHE A 58 37.04 16.07 -25.87
N ASN A 59 37.70 16.95 -25.10
CA ASN A 59 38.99 17.48 -25.55
C ASN A 59 39.95 17.90 -24.44
N GLN A 60 40.55 16.94 -23.72
CA GLN A 60 41.81 17.15 -23.02
C GLN A 60 42.75 15.98 -23.26
N GLY A 61 43.49 16.06 -24.38
CA GLY A 61 44.77 15.37 -24.56
C GLY A 61 45.92 16.13 -23.86
N PRO A 62 47.09 15.50 -23.65
CA PRO A 62 48.07 15.89 -22.66
C PRO A 62 49.13 16.87 -23.19
N LYS A 63 49.43 17.95 -22.46
CA LYS A 63 50.67 18.75 -22.62
C LYS A 63 51.18 19.30 -21.27
N GLN A 64 52.44 18.93 -20.98
CA GLN A 64 53.33 19.25 -19.85
C GLN A 64 53.78 20.74 -19.82
N PRO A 65 54.82 21.18 -19.05
CA PRO A 65 55.12 21.05 -17.62
C PRO A 65 55.42 22.44 -16.97
N ARG A 66 55.23 22.62 -15.65
CA ARG A 66 55.86 23.75 -14.90
C ARG A 66 56.40 23.31 -13.53
N LYS A 67 57.50 23.96 -13.16
CA LYS A 67 58.60 23.63 -12.23
C LYS A 67 58.25 23.40 -10.74
N LYS A 68 59.09 22.56 -10.09
CA LYS A 68 59.30 22.36 -8.63
C LYS A 68 59.77 23.65 -7.90
N PRO A 69 59.48 23.81 -6.59
CA PRO A 69 60.47 23.46 -5.55
C PRO A 69 59.88 22.71 -4.32
N GLU A 70 60.76 22.02 -3.59
CA GLU A 70 60.54 21.18 -2.38
C GLU A 70 60.54 22.01 -1.06
N PRO A 71 60.66 21.41 0.15
CA PRO A 71 59.63 20.70 0.92
C PRO A 71 59.43 21.36 2.31
N LYS A 72 58.20 21.38 2.85
CA LYS A 72 57.99 21.53 4.31
C LYS A 72 56.87 20.60 4.74
N GLU A 73 57.28 19.66 5.59
CA GLU A 73 56.45 18.70 6.28
C GLU A 73 55.50 19.44 7.23
N GLU A 74 54.22 19.42 6.92
CA GLU A 74 53.16 19.48 7.92
C GLU A 74 52.02 18.64 7.34
N ILE A 75 52.00 17.36 7.72
CA ILE A 75 50.87 16.47 7.47
C ILE A 75 49.73 17.03 8.32
N ILE A 76 48.95 17.96 7.78
CA ILE A 76 47.59 18.17 8.26
C ILE A 76 46.85 16.89 7.86
N THR A 77 46.77 15.95 8.80
CA THR A 77 45.88 14.80 8.72
C THR A 77 44.47 15.34 8.53
N ILE A 78 44.03 15.40 7.27
CA ILE A 78 42.64 15.64 6.91
C ILE A 78 41.89 14.40 7.41
N LYS A 79 41.32 14.49 8.61
CA LYS A 79 40.27 13.54 9.03
C LYS A 79 39.23 13.52 7.90
N PRO A 80 38.79 12.35 7.40
CA PRO A 80 37.78 12.31 6.36
C PRO A 80 36.57 13.10 6.86
N GLN A 81 36.28 14.22 6.18
CA GLN A 81 35.06 14.96 6.42
C GLN A 81 33.91 13.96 6.30
N GLN A 82 33.06 13.99 7.32
CA GLN A 82 31.94 13.09 7.52
C GLN A 82 31.23 12.82 6.18
N LYS A 83 30.96 11.54 5.93
CA LYS A 83 30.16 11.04 4.81
C LYS A 83 29.07 12.07 4.48
N LYS A 84 29.21 12.76 3.35
CA LYS A 84 28.07 13.39 2.72
C LYS A 84 27.07 12.27 2.55
N GLU A 85 25.95 12.34 3.26
CA GLU A 85 24.81 11.46 3.04
C GLU A 85 24.61 11.42 1.51
N ASN A 86 24.57 10.21 0.93
CA ASN A 86 24.43 10.08 -0.52
C ASN A 86 23.24 10.96 -0.94
N PRO A 87 23.39 11.89 -1.89
CA PRO A 87 22.29 12.78 -2.27
C PRO A 87 21.10 12.05 -2.92
N LEU A 88 21.22 10.72 -3.12
CA LEU A 88 20.15 9.81 -3.55
C LEU A 88 19.44 9.09 -2.39
N VAL A 89 19.88 9.28 -1.14
CA VAL A 89 19.31 8.66 0.05
C VAL A 89 18.27 9.63 0.61
N LEU A 90 17.07 9.60 0.01
CA LEU A 90 15.92 10.38 0.46
C LEU A 90 15.34 9.74 1.73
N LYS A 91 15.40 10.46 2.85
CA LYS A 91 14.97 9.96 4.16
C LYS A 91 13.48 9.61 4.17
N GLU A 92 12.64 10.35 3.45
CA GLU A 92 11.20 10.05 3.36
C GLU A 92 10.96 8.68 2.70
N VAL A 93 11.70 8.37 1.63
CA VAL A 93 11.56 7.08 0.92
C VAL A 93 12.00 5.92 1.79
N GLN A 94 13.08 6.08 2.56
CA GLN A 94 13.52 5.05 3.49
C GLN A 94 12.52 4.82 4.62
N GLN A 95 11.97 5.89 5.18
CA GLN A 95 10.94 5.78 6.22
C GLN A 95 9.67 5.12 5.70
N ALA A 96 9.24 5.48 4.48
CA ALA A 96 8.11 4.82 3.82
C ALA A 96 8.38 3.32 3.59
N MET A 97 9.58 2.98 3.10
CA MET A 97 9.99 1.58 2.91
C MET A 97 10.03 0.81 4.23
N GLN A 98 10.56 1.40 5.30
CA GLN A 98 10.58 0.78 6.64
C GLN A 98 9.17 0.56 7.18
N TYR A 99 8.30 1.57 7.09
CA TYR A 99 6.90 1.46 7.51
C TYR A 99 6.17 0.34 6.78
N THR A 100 6.36 0.21 5.47
CA THR A 100 5.81 -0.92 4.69
C THR A 100 6.43 -2.26 5.07
N ASN A 101 7.72 -2.27 5.41
CA ASN A 101 8.43 -3.51 5.76
C ASN A 101 7.95 -4.07 7.11
N GLU A 102 7.62 -3.20 8.05
CA GLU A 102 7.15 -3.60 9.39
C GLU A 102 5.66 -3.93 9.41
N ASN A 103 4.81 -3.15 8.72
CA ASN A 103 3.35 -3.27 8.88
C ASN A 103 2.65 -4.00 7.73
N THR A 104 3.25 -4.03 6.54
CA THR A 104 2.59 -4.59 5.35
C THR A 104 3.25 -5.83 4.81
N ASN A 105 4.56 -6.04 4.97
CA ASN A 105 5.22 -7.20 4.36
C ASN A 105 4.77 -8.57 4.89
N GLU A 106 4.16 -8.62 6.08
CA GLU A 106 3.59 -9.85 6.61
C GLU A 106 2.43 -10.38 5.76
N TRP A 107 1.65 -9.48 5.13
CA TRP A 107 0.53 -9.85 4.28
C TRP A 107 0.72 -9.46 2.81
N LEU A 108 1.41 -8.36 2.53
CA LEU A 108 1.77 -7.87 1.20
C LEU A 108 3.07 -8.51 0.73
N THR A 109 2.99 -9.78 0.36
CA THR A 109 4.16 -10.55 -0.09
C THR A 109 4.53 -10.24 -1.56
N PRO A 110 5.78 -10.49 -1.97
CA PRO A 110 6.17 -10.41 -3.38
C PRO A 110 5.35 -11.34 -4.28
N GLU A 111 4.94 -12.52 -3.77
CA GLU A 111 4.09 -13.46 -4.51
C GLU A 111 2.72 -12.84 -4.82
N LEU A 112 2.11 -12.16 -3.85
CA LEU A 112 0.84 -11.47 -4.03
C LEU A 112 0.96 -10.38 -5.10
N LEU A 113 2.00 -9.54 -5.01
CA LEU A 113 2.25 -8.49 -5.99
C LEU A 113 2.46 -9.06 -7.40
N GLN A 114 3.22 -10.15 -7.51
CA GLN A 114 3.46 -10.82 -8.78
C GLN A 114 2.16 -11.39 -9.36
N ARG A 115 1.35 -12.08 -8.56
CA ARG A 115 0.02 -12.58 -8.95
C ARG A 115 -0.91 -11.47 -9.44
N LEU A 116 -0.85 -10.31 -8.80
CA LEU A 116 -1.67 -9.15 -9.16
C LEU A 116 -1.30 -8.62 -10.56
N VAL A 117 -0.02 -8.58 -10.88
CA VAL A 117 0.50 -8.10 -12.17
C VAL A 117 0.34 -9.15 -13.28
N GLU A 118 0.45 -10.45 -12.94
CA GLU A 118 0.20 -11.55 -13.88
C GLU A 118 -1.26 -11.63 -14.33
N HIS A 119 -2.20 -11.20 -13.48
CA HIS A 119 -3.62 -11.22 -13.83
C HIS A 119 -3.97 -10.04 -14.77
N PRO A 120 -4.30 -10.29 -16.06
CA PRO A 120 -4.40 -9.24 -17.06
C PRO A 120 -5.49 -8.20 -16.74
N PHE A 121 -6.58 -8.62 -16.09
CA PHE A 121 -7.67 -7.72 -15.71
C PHE A 121 -7.30 -6.82 -14.52
N LEU A 122 -6.53 -7.35 -13.57
CA LEU A 122 -6.10 -6.57 -12.40
C LEU A 122 -4.95 -5.64 -12.76
N ALA A 123 -3.98 -6.10 -13.55
CA ALA A 123 -2.92 -5.26 -14.07
C ALA A 123 -3.46 -4.07 -14.88
N LYS A 124 -4.48 -4.32 -15.73
CA LYS A 124 -5.19 -3.25 -16.43
C LYS A 124 -5.89 -2.31 -15.44
N GLY A 125 -6.55 -2.86 -14.42
CA GLY A 125 -7.25 -2.05 -13.42
C GLY A 125 -6.35 -1.19 -12.55
N LEU A 126 -5.16 -1.68 -12.18
CA LEU A 126 -4.13 -0.90 -11.48
C LEU A 126 -3.59 0.27 -12.32
N SER A 127 -3.67 0.16 -13.64
CA SER A 127 -3.26 1.21 -14.58
C SER A 127 -4.38 2.20 -14.90
N ASP A 128 -5.63 1.90 -14.53
CA ASP A 128 -6.80 2.72 -14.85
C ASP A 128 -7.13 3.68 -13.71
N GLN A 129 -7.19 4.97 -14.04
CA GLN A 129 -7.53 6.05 -13.10
C GLN A 129 -8.93 5.88 -12.49
N ARG A 130 -9.88 5.29 -13.22
CA ARG A 130 -11.25 5.05 -12.75
C ARG A 130 -11.27 3.99 -11.67
N LEU A 131 -10.56 2.89 -11.88
CA LEU A 131 -10.49 1.77 -10.93
C LEU A 131 -9.69 2.14 -9.70
N MET A 132 -8.59 2.90 -9.84
CA MET A 132 -7.84 3.42 -8.69
C MET A 132 -8.65 4.40 -7.84
N LYS A 133 -9.47 5.25 -8.48
CA LYS A 133 -10.42 6.08 -7.74
C LYS A 133 -11.49 5.24 -7.04
N ALA A 134 -11.99 4.19 -7.69
CA ALA A 134 -12.96 3.28 -7.07
C ALA A 134 -12.36 2.52 -5.87
N VAL A 135 -11.08 2.15 -5.93
CA VAL A 135 -10.34 1.54 -4.80
C VAL A 135 -10.19 2.53 -3.65
N ASP A 136 -9.78 3.77 -3.90
CA ASP A 136 -9.69 4.80 -2.85
C ASP A 136 -11.06 5.08 -2.20
N GLU A 137 -12.11 5.16 -3.01
CA GLU A 137 -13.48 5.34 -2.50
C GLU A 137 -13.98 4.12 -1.71
N LEU A 138 -13.66 2.89 -2.14
CA LEU A 138 -14.05 1.67 -1.42
C LEU A 138 -13.26 1.51 -0.10
N GLN A 139 -12.00 1.93 -0.06
CA GLN A 139 -11.19 1.95 1.17
C GLN A 139 -11.76 2.92 2.21
N LYS A 140 -12.31 4.06 1.77
CA LYS A 140 -12.93 5.05 2.66
C LYS A 140 -14.34 4.64 3.08
N ASP A 141 -15.19 4.32 2.12
CA ASP A 141 -16.62 4.05 2.34
C ASP A 141 -17.11 2.89 1.45
N PRO A 142 -17.00 1.63 1.91
CA PRO A 142 -17.34 0.48 1.10
C PRO A 142 -18.81 0.44 0.68
N SER A 143 -19.73 0.87 1.55
CA SER A 143 -21.18 0.89 1.27
C SER A 143 -21.58 1.93 0.21
N LEU A 144 -20.93 3.09 0.21
CA LEU A 144 -21.22 4.17 -0.73
C LEU A 144 -20.61 3.87 -2.11
N ALA A 145 -19.37 3.39 -2.12
CA ALA A 145 -18.68 3.00 -3.35
C ALA A 145 -19.40 1.81 -4.04
N THR A 146 -19.83 0.78 -3.31
CA THR A 146 -20.61 -0.32 -3.92
C THR A 146 -21.93 0.14 -4.53
N THR A 147 -22.60 1.11 -3.92
CA THR A 147 -23.82 1.72 -4.48
C THR A 147 -23.51 2.53 -5.74
N LYS A 148 -22.43 3.32 -5.73
CA LYS A 148 -22.00 4.17 -6.85
C LYS A 148 -21.52 3.38 -8.06
N TYR A 149 -20.79 2.29 -7.83
CA TYR A 149 -20.24 1.41 -8.86
C TYR A 149 -21.12 0.17 -9.11
N LYS A 150 -22.37 0.17 -8.63
CA LYS A 150 -23.31 -0.97 -8.77
C LYS A 150 -23.58 -1.37 -10.23
N TYR A 151 -23.53 -0.42 -11.16
CA TYR A 151 -23.78 -0.67 -12.58
C TYR A 151 -22.49 -0.75 -13.40
N ASP A 152 -21.34 -0.65 -12.73
CA ASP A 152 -20.04 -0.66 -13.36
C ASP A 152 -19.45 -2.07 -13.33
N GLN A 153 -19.69 -2.81 -14.41
CA GLN A 153 -19.23 -4.20 -14.51
C GLN A 153 -17.71 -4.32 -14.44
N GLU A 154 -16.96 -3.34 -14.94
CA GLU A 154 -15.49 -3.40 -14.90
C GLU A 154 -14.97 -3.31 -13.46
N VAL A 155 -15.55 -2.42 -12.65
CA VAL A 155 -15.22 -2.28 -11.22
C VAL A 155 -15.61 -3.52 -10.44
N GLN A 156 -16.80 -4.09 -10.71
CA GLN A 156 -17.24 -5.30 -10.01
C GLN A 156 -16.39 -6.52 -10.32
N VAL A 157 -16.08 -6.73 -11.60
CA VAL A 157 -15.21 -7.84 -12.02
C VAL A 157 -13.81 -7.66 -11.43
N PHE A 158 -13.32 -6.41 -11.38
CA PHE A 158 -12.00 -6.12 -10.79
C PHE A 158 -11.98 -6.49 -9.33
N PHE A 159 -12.94 -6.01 -8.54
CA PHE A 159 -13.01 -6.32 -7.13
C PHE A 159 -13.25 -7.80 -6.86
N THR A 160 -14.07 -8.47 -7.68
CA THR A 160 -14.31 -9.91 -7.53
C THR A 160 -13.03 -10.71 -7.74
N GLU A 161 -12.29 -10.44 -8.82
CA GLU A 161 -11.01 -11.10 -9.09
C GLU A 161 -9.95 -10.74 -8.06
N PHE A 162 -9.90 -9.47 -7.64
CA PHE A 162 -8.99 -9.01 -6.59
C PHE A 162 -9.25 -9.73 -5.27
N SER A 163 -10.51 -9.77 -4.81
CA SER A 163 -10.92 -10.45 -3.59
C SER A 163 -10.62 -11.95 -3.65
N LYS A 164 -10.75 -12.58 -4.81
CA LYS A 164 -10.42 -13.99 -5.01
C LYS A 164 -8.92 -14.26 -4.82
N ILE A 165 -8.05 -13.43 -5.41
CA ILE A 165 -6.60 -13.55 -5.22
C ILE A 165 -6.22 -13.28 -3.76
N MET A 166 -6.80 -12.25 -3.15
CA MET A 166 -6.57 -11.93 -1.75
C MET A 166 -7.01 -13.06 -0.82
N ALA A 167 -8.17 -13.67 -1.07
CA ALA A 167 -8.66 -14.81 -0.27
C ALA A 167 -7.73 -16.03 -0.37
N ASP A 168 -7.28 -16.40 -1.57
CA ASP A 168 -6.29 -17.47 -1.77
C ASP A 168 -4.97 -17.15 -1.05
N HIS A 169 -4.51 -15.91 -1.17
CA HIS A 169 -3.27 -15.46 -0.54
C HIS A 169 -3.31 -15.50 0.98
N PHE A 170 -4.38 -14.99 1.60
CA PHE A 170 -4.56 -15.07 3.06
C PHE A 170 -4.72 -16.51 3.55
N GLY A 171 -5.38 -17.37 2.76
CA GLY A 171 -5.44 -18.81 3.06
C GLY A 171 -4.05 -19.43 3.16
N ARG A 172 -3.18 -19.16 2.19
CA ARG A 172 -1.80 -19.66 2.18
C ARG A 172 -0.94 -19.10 3.32
N ILE A 173 -1.10 -17.82 3.65
CA ILE A 173 -0.41 -17.22 4.80
C ILE A 173 -0.84 -17.93 6.09
N ALA A 174 -2.14 -18.15 6.27
CA ALA A 174 -2.67 -18.84 7.44
C ALA A 174 -2.09 -20.26 7.57
N GLU A 175 -2.10 -21.05 6.49
CA GLU A 175 -1.52 -22.39 6.47
C GLU A 175 -0.01 -22.40 6.74
N THR A 176 0.71 -21.42 6.18
CA THR A 176 2.17 -21.30 6.37
C THR A 176 2.50 -20.95 7.81
N LYS A 177 1.75 -20.00 8.41
CA LYS A 177 1.89 -19.65 9.82
C LYS A 177 1.56 -20.83 10.72
N GLU A 178 0.45 -21.54 10.47
CA GLU A 178 0.07 -22.71 11.24
C GLU A 178 1.16 -23.80 11.21
N LYS A 179 1.71 -24.09 10.03
CA LYS A 179 2.86 -25.01 9.89
C LYS A 179 4.08 -24.50 10.66
N SER A 180 4.39 -23.20 10.59
CA SER A 180 5.53 -22.64 11.33
C SER A 180 5.39 -22.78 12.85
N TYR A 181 4.18 -22.63 13.40
CA TYR A 181 3.92 -22.85 14.83
C TYR A 181 3.99 -24.33 15.22
N GLN A 182 3.53 -25.24 14.35
CA GLN A 182 3.67 -26.67 14.57
C GLN A 182 5.12 -27.14 14.47
N ASP A 183 5.92 -26.49 13.63
CA ASP A 183 7.32 -26.83 13.43
C ASP A 183 8.29 -26.20 14.43
N ASP A 184 7.83 -25.23 15.22
CA ASP A 184 8.61 -24.54 16.24
C ASP A 184 9.19 -25.54 17.27
N PRO A 185 10.51 -25.56 17.48
CA PRO A 185 11.15 -26.46 18.44
C PRO A 185 10.63 -26.28 19.88
N GLU A 186 10.22 -25.07 20.28
CA GLU A 186 9.68 -24.82 21.60
C GLU A 186 8.27 -25.43 21.75
N VAL A 187 7.41 -25.25 20.74
CA VAL A 187 6.08 -25.87 20.70
C VAL A 187 6.20 -27.39 20.66
N LYS A 188 7.14 -27.94 19.89
CA LYS A 188 7.44 -29.39 19.86
C LYS A 188 7.92 -29.90 21.20
N ALA A 189 8.80 -29.16 21.89
CA ALA A 189 9.29 -29.54 23.21
C ALA A 189 8.14 -29.55 24.24
N ILE A 190 7.26 -28.54 24.22
CA ILE A 190 6.07 -28.47 25.08
C ILE A 190 5.08 -29.61 24.76
N LEU A 191 4.88 -29.96 23.48
CA LEU A 191 4.01 -31.08 23.09
C LEU A 191 4.55 -32.44 23.54
N GLN A 192 5.88 -32.58 23.65
CA GLN A 192 6.56 -33.79 24.12
C GLN A 192 6.56 -33.91 25.65
N ASP A 193 6.21 -32.84 26.37
CA ASP A 193 6.13 -32.85 27.83
C ASP A 193 5.03 -33.83 28.32
N PRO A 194 5.37 -34.79 29.20
CA PRO A 194 4.41 -35.72 29.78
C PRO A 194 3.23 -35.05 30.51
N GLU A 195 3.42 -33.90 31.13
CA GLU A 195 2.35 -33.17 31.84
C GLU A 195 1.37 -32.54 30.85
N VAL A 196 1.89 -31.92 29.78
CA VAL A 196 1.07 -31.35 28.71
C VAL A 196 0.28 -32.44 27.98
N GLY A 197 0.90 -33.59 27.70
CA GLY A 197 0.22 -34.74 27.13
C GLY A 197 -0.93 -35.28 28.00
N ARG A 198 -0.79 -35.24 29.34
CA ARG A 198 -1.88 -35.61 30.26
C ARG A 198 -3.04 -34.62 30.20
N VAL A 199 -2.74 -33.32 30.16
CA VAL A 199 -3.73 -32.24 30.05
C VAL A 199 -4.51 -32.34 28.73
N LEU A 200 -3.81 -32.51 27.60
CA LEU A 200 -4.43 -32.69 26.28
C LEU A 200 -5.35 -33.92 26.24
N LYS A 201 -4.91 -35.03 26.84
CA LYS A 201 -5.71 -36.27 26.92
C LYS A 201 -6.91 -36.14 27.87
N ALA A 202 -6.82 -35.33 28.92
CA ALA A 202 -7.93 -35.04 29.81
C ALA A 202 -8.99 -34.17 29.11
N LEU A 203 -8.55 -33.13 28.38
CA LEU A 203 -9.39 -32.26 27.55
C LEU A 203 -10.12 -33.05 26.45
N GLN A 204 -9.41 -33.90 25.70
CA GLN A 204 -10.00 -34.72 24.65
C GLN A 204 -11.07 -35.70 25.18
N LYS A 205 -10.97 -36.08 26.46
CA LYS A 205 -11.95 -36.95 27.14
C LYS A 205 -13.06 -36.18 27.84
N GLY A 206 -13.13 -34.86 27.68
CA GLY A 206 -14.14 -34.01 28.32
C GLY A 206 -14.03 -33.97 29.85
N LYS A 207 -12.87 -34.32 30.42
CA LYS A 207 -12.67 -34.24 31.87
C LYS A 207 -12.35 -32.80 32.25
N PRO A 208 -13.01 -32.23 33.28
CA PRO A 208 -12.66 -30.92 33.79
C PRO A 208 -11.22 -30.95 34.30
N LEU A 209 -10.44 -29.94 33.93
CA LEU A 209 -9.08 -29.77 34.43
C LEU A 209 -9.14 -29.25 35.86
N ASP A 210 -8.54 -29.98 36.78
CA ASP A 210 -8.46 -29.60 38.18
C ASP A 210 -7.12 -28.88 38.40
N PHE A 211 -7.16 -27.56 38.52
CA PHE A 211 -5.97 -26.70 38.66
C PHE A 211 -5.63 -26.40 40.13
N HIS A 212 -5.98 -27.30 41.05
CA HIS A 212 -5.62 -27.13 42.45
C HIS A 212 -4.14 -27.46 42.64
N VAL A 213 -3.33 -26.40 42.76
CA VAL A 213 -1.92 -26.41 43.21
C VAL A 213 -1.87 -25.98 44.66
#